data_AF-A0AAW1H284-F1
#
_entry.id   AF-A0AAW1H284-F1
#
_cell.length_a   1.000
_cell.length_b   1.000
_cell.length_c   1.000
_cell.angle_alpha   90.00
_cell.angle_beta   90.00
_cell.angle_gamma   90.00
#
_symmetry.space_group_name_H-M   'P 1'
#
loop_
_entity.id
_entity.type
_entity.pdbx_description
1 polymer ?
#
loop_
_entity_poly.entity_id
_entity_poly.type
_entity_poly.pdbx_seq_one_letter_code
_entity_poly.pdbx_strand_id
1 'polypeptide(L)'
;MIWAMLLRHFILCPRPRHLNMRSMTDDLANAIAPLVRRPITRWPFFAFLGGAMFCLLASSTCHLLYCHSERVAYFMLRLDYAGIAALISTSFYPLVYYSFMCYPLFRNLYMGFITVLGLATVVFSLFPAFQKPEFRTLRAVLFSGMSMSGILPILHKQILFWDQPEALRTTGYEVLMGVFYGLGALVYATRVPERWMPGKFDIAGHSHQLFHVLVVAGAYTHYRAGLVYLKWRDLDGC
;
A
#
# COMPACT_ATOMS: atom_id res chain seq x y z
N MET A 1 5.96 -13.27 -4.55
CA MET A 1 4.70 -13.29 -3.77
C MET A 1 3.61 -12.40 -4.39
N ILE A 2 3.85 -11.10 -4.62
CA ILE A 2 2.88 -10.19 -5.30
C ILE A 2 2.63 -10.59 -6.76
N TRP A 3 3.68 -10.99 -7.50
CA TRP A 3 3.58 -11.53 -8.86
C TRP A 3 2.62 -12.75 -8.99
N ALA A 4 2.62 -13.63 -7.98
CA ALA A 4 1.74 -14.80 -7.96
C ALA A 4 0.29 -14.47 -7.56
N MET A 5 0.06 -13.34 -6.89
CA MET A 5 -1.28 -12.89 -6.48
C MET A 5 -2.07 -12.32 -7.66
N LEU A 6 -1.40 -11.65 -8.61
CA LEU A 6 -2.02 -11.23 -9.88
C LEU A 6 -2.49 -12.44 -10.70
N LEU A 7 -1.69 -13.50 -10.79
CA LEU A 7 -2.05 -14.71 -11.56
C LEU A 7 -3.22 -15.51 -10.96
N ARG A 8 -3.37 -15.53 -9.62
CA ARG A 8 -4.42 -16.34 -8.96
C ARG A 8 -5.84 -15.74 -9.05
N HIS A 9 -6.00 -14.44 -9.26
CA HIS A 9 -7.33 -13.80 -9.33
C HIS A 9 -7.90 -13.69 -10.74
N PHE A 10 -7.14 -14.00 -11.79
CA PHE A 10 -7.61 -13.93 -13.18
C PHE A 10 -7.95 -15.30 -13.82
N ILE A 11 -7.69 -16.44 -13.17
CA ILE A 11 -7.73 -17.76 -13.85
C ILE A 11 -8.71 -18.78 -13.21
N LEU A 12 -9.23 -18.58 -11.99
CA LEU A 12 -10.06 -19.60 -11.34
C LEU A 12 -11.57 -19.34 -11.49
N CYS A 13 -12.17 -20.02 -12.46
CA CYS A 13 -13.62 -20.22 -12.61
C CYS A 13 -14.18 -21.03 -11.42
N PRO A 14 -15.31 -20.64 -10.78
CA PRO A 14 -15.92 -21.43 -9.71
C PRO A 14 -16.61 -22.70 -10.25
N ARG A 15 -16.45 -23.84 -9.56
CA ARG A 15 -17.19 -25.09 -9.86
C ARG A 15 -18.69 -24.95 -9.51
N PRO A 16 -19.62 -25.47 -10.33
CA PRO A 16 -21.05 -25.37 -10.07
C PRO A 16 -21.50 -26.36 -8.96
N ARG A 17 -22.45 -25.92 -8.12
CA ARG A 17 -23.19 -26.76 -7.15
C ARG A 17 -24.61 -27.03 -7.68
N HIS A 18 -25.18 -28.16 -7.28
CA HIS A 18 -26.55 -28.59 -7.62
C HIS A 18 -27.62 -27.57 -7.16
N LEU A 19 -28.57 -27.25 -8.06
CA LEU A 19 -29.55 -26.15 -7.97
C LEU A 19 -30.96 -26.65 -7.62
N ASN A 20 -31.72 -25.83 -6.89
CA ASN A 20 -33.12 -26.07 -6.48
C ASN A 20 -34.01 -24.91 -7.00
N MET A 21 -35.29 -25.13 -7.31
CA MET A 21 -36.08 -24.22 -8.18
C MET A 21 -36.37 -22.82 -7.58
N ARG A 22 -36.40 -22.66 -6.25
CA ARG A 22 -36.41 -21.34 -5.58
C ARG A 22 -35.05 -20.63 -5.63
N SER A 23 -33.96 -21.40 -5.66
CA SER A 23 -32.64 -20.81 -5.89
C SER A 23 -32.54 -20.30 -7.32
N MET A 24 -33.16 -20.92 -8.32
CA MET A 24 -33.07 -20.43 -9.72
C MET A 24 -33.54 -18.99 -9.92
N THR A 25 -34.59 -18.54 -9.22
CA THR A 25 -35.04 -17.14 -9.28
C THR A 25 -34.09 -16.19 -8.56
N ASP A 26 -33.55 -16.60 -7.41
CA ASP A 26 -32.54 -15.83 -6.67
C ASP A 26 -31.19 -15.83 -7.41
N ASP A 27 -30.84 -16.92 -8.07
CA ASP A 27 -29.64 -17.11 -8.89
C ASP A 27 -29.75 -16.33 -10.18
N LEU A 28 -30.93 -16.20 -10.77
CA LEU A 28 -31.18 -15.31 -11.92
C LEU A 28 -31.10 -13.84 -11.49
N ALA A 29 -31.71 -13.48 -10.36
CA ALA A 29 -31.58 -12.12 -9.80
C ALA A 29 -30.12 -11.79 -9.45
N ASN A 30 -29.39 -12.73 -8.85
CA ASN A 30 -27.96 -12.62 -8.53
C ASN A 30 -27.05 -12.71 -9.77
N ALA A 31 -27.48 -13.36 -10.84
CA ALA A 31 -26.76 -13.41 -12.11
C ALA A 31 -26.98 -12.15 -12.96
N ILE A 32 -28.15 -11.51 -12.85
CA ILE A 32 -28.48 -10.27 -13.55
C ILE A 32 -27.99 -9.03 -12.77
N ALA A 33 -27.96 -9.07 -11.44
CA ALA A 33 -27.44 -7.98 -10.60
C ALA A 33 -26.04 -7.45 -11.01
N PRO A 34 -25.03 -8.29 -11.32
CA PRO A 34 -23.74 -7.83 -11.84
C PRO A 34 -23.78 -7.42 -13.32
N LEU A 35 -24.79 -7.82 -14.10
CA LEU A 35 -24.98 -7.36 -15.48
C LEU A 35 -25.60 -5.95 -15.55
N VAL A 36 -26.33 -5.53 -14.52
CA VAL A 36 -26.96 -4.20 -14.41
C VAL A 36 -26.01 -3.17 -13.77
N ARG A 37 -25.12 -3.59 -12.87
CA ARG A 37 -24.12 -2.70 -12.25
C ARG A 37 -22.89 -2.57 -13.14
N ARG A 38 -22.58 -1.34 -13.57
CA ARG A 38 -21.29 -1.04 -14.19
C ARG A 38 -20.18 -1.38 -13.19
N PRO A 39 -19.18 -2.19 -13.58
CA PRO A 39 -18.11 -2.57 -12.67
C PRO A 39 -17.35 -1.32 -12.21
N ILE A 40 -17.06 -1.24 -10.92
CA ILE A 40 -16.24 -0.15 -10.38
C ILE A 40 -14.83 -0.21 -10.96
N THR A 41 -14.24 0.97 -11.22
CA THR A 41 -12.91 1.05 -11.80
C THR A 41 -11.85 0.49 -10.87
N ARG A 42 -10.83 -0.15 -11.45
CA ARG A 42 -9.76 -0.85 -10.70
C ARG A 42 -8.41 -0.15 -10.75
N TRP A 43 -8.34 0.99 -11.44
CA TRP A 43 -7.10 1.77 -11.53
C TRP A 43 -6.48 2.11 -10.16
N PRO A 44 -7.23 2.43 -9.08
CA PRO A 44 -6.61 2.75 -7.79
C PRO A 44 -5.86 1.55 -7.21
N PHE A 45 -6.43 0.36 -7.36
CA PHE A 45 -5.83 -0.88 -6.90
C PHE A 45 -4.59 -1.25 -7.73
N PHE A 46 -4.64 -1.08 -9.06
CA PHE A 46 -3.47 -1.30 -9.92
C PHE A 46 -2.36 -0.28 -9.70
N ALA A 47 -2.70 0.97 -9.40
CA ALA A 47 -1.72 1.99 -9.02
C ALA A 47 -0.98 1.60 -7.74
N PHE A 48 -1.70 1.10 -6.72
CA PHE A 48 -1.08 0.55 -5.52
C PHE A 48 -0.12 -0.60 -5.85
N LEU A 49 -0.57 -1.60 -6.63
CA LEU A 49 0.26 -2.73 -7.01
C LEU A 49 1.51 -2.30 -7.79
N GLY A 50 1.35 -1.39 -8.75
CA GLY A 50 2.46 -0.82 -9.52
C GLY A 50 3.46 -0.08 -8.62
N GLY A 51 2.99 0.73 -7.67
CA GLY A 51 3.86 1.41 -6.70
C GLY A 51 4.60 0.44 -5.78
N ALA A 52 3.92 -0.60 -5.29
CA ALA A 52 4.55 -1.66 -4.48
C ALA A 52 5.61 -2.44 -5.27
N MET A 53 5.33 -2.78 -6.52
CA MET A 53 6.28 -3.45 -7.39
C MET A 53 7.50 -2.56 -7.67
N PHE A 54 7.27 -1.30 -8.01
CA PHE A 54 8.34 -0.33 -8.23
C PHE A 54 9.23 -0.20 -6.99
N CYS A 55 8.64 -0.04 -5.79
CA CYS A 55 9.38 0.06 -4.54
C CYS A 55 10.27 -1.17 -4.29
N LEU A 56 9.71 -2.37 -4.40
CA LEU A 56 10.44 -3.61 -4.12
C LEU A 56 11.54 -3.89 -5.17
N LEU A 57 11.28 -3.56 -6.44
CA LEU A 57 12.27 -3.69 -7.51
C LEU A 57 13.40 -2.68 -7.32
N ALA A 58 13.08 -1.40 -7.09
CA ALA A 58 14.06 -0.35 -6.83
C ALA A 58 14.98 -0.74 -5.66
N SER A 59 14.40 -1.26 -4.58
CA SER A 59 15.15 -1.72 -3.42
C SER A 59 16.05 -2.91 -3.71
N SER A 60 15.51 -3.92 -4.42
CA SER A 60 16.27 -5.12 -4.79
C SER A 60 17.45 -4.78 -5.71
N THR A 61 17.22 -3.95 -6.74
CA THR A 61 18.26 -3.48 -7.66
C THR A 61 19.28 -2.63 -6.93
N CYS A 62 18.86 -1.79 -5.99
CA CYS A 62 19.78 -0.99 -5.18
C CYS A 62 20.74 -1.86 -4.39
N HIS A 63 20.23 -2.84 -3.66
CA HIS A 63 21.07 -3.75 -2.87
C HIS A 63 21.95 -4.66 -3.73
N LEU A 64 21.49 -5.06 -4.92
CA LEU A 64 22.28 -5.85 -5.86
C LEU A 64 23.45 -5.05 -6.45
N LEU A 65 23.24 -3.77 -6.76
CA LEU A 65 24.22 -2.93 -7.46
C LEU A 65 25.00 -1.99 -6.53
N TYR A 66 24.76 -2.04 -5.22
CA TYR A 66 25.33 -1.10 -4.24
C TYR A 66 26.87 -1.09 -4.24
N CYS A 67 27.50 -2.25 -4.44
CA CYS A 67 28.96 -2.39 -4.43
C CYS A 67 29.64 -2.12 -5.78
N HIS A 68 28.87 -1.80 -6.84
CA HIS A 68 29.42 -1.68 -8.19
C HIS A 68 30.29 -0.43 -8.38
N SER A 69 29.76 0.76 -8.04
CA SER A 69 30.52 2.02 -8.05
C SER A 69 29.80 3.08 -7.23
N GLU A 70 30.53 4.09 -6.75
CA GLU A 70 29.96 5.18 -5.96
C GLU A 70 28.80 5.89 -6.69
N ARG A 71 28.96 6.13 -8.01
CA ARG A 71 27.92 6.76 -8.84
C ARG A 71 26.65 5.91 -8.95
N VAL A 72 26.80 4.58 -9.11
CA VAL A 72 25.66 3.66 -9.18
C VAL A 72 24.96 3.56 -7.83
N ALA A 73 25.73 3.39 -6.74
CA ALA A 73 25.20 3.37 -5.37
C ALA A 73 24.43 4.65 -5.04
N TYR A 74 24.99 5.80 -5.41
CA TYR A 74 24.39 7.12 -5.24
C TYR A 74 23.02 7.22 -5.94
N PHE A 75 22.92 6.79 -7.20
CA PHE A 75 21.67 6.85 -7.95
C PHE A 75 20.64 5.84 -7.43
N MET A 76 21.09 4.62 -7.16
CA MET A 76 20.23 3.52 -6.69
C MET A 76 19.60 3.80 -5.32
N LEU A 77 20.36 4.36 -4.37
CA LEU A 77 19.84 4.71 -3.04
C LEU A 77 18.72 5.77 -3.12
N ARG A 78 18.82 6.70 -4.07
CA ARG A 78 17.77 7.71 -4.30
C ARG A 78 16.54 7.10 -4.93
N LEU A 79 16.74 6.17 -5.86
CA LEU A 79 15.66 5.43 -6.49
C LEU A 79 14.90 4.58 -5.46
N ASP A 80 15.61 3.98 -4.51
CA ASP A 80 15.02 3.23 -3.38
C ASP A 80 14.12 4.13 -2.51
N TYR A 81 14.60 5.34 -2.15
CA TYR A 81 13.77 6.32 -1.43
C TYR A 81 12.55 6.80 -2.24
N ALA A 82 12.70 7.01 -3.54
CA ALA A 82 11.58 7.32 -4.42
C ALA A 82 10.57 6.16 -4.48
N GLY A 83 11.05 4.91 -4.42
CA GLY A 83 10.24 3.71 -4.29
C GLY A 83 9.33 3.74 -3.07
N ILE A 84 9.89 4.05 -1.89
CA ILE A 84 9.12 4.17 -0.64
C ILE A 84 8.03 5.24 -0.79
N ALA A 85 8.38 6.42 -1.33
CA ALA A 85 7.42 7.51 -1.51
C ALA A 85 6.29 7.12 -2.49
N ALA A 86 6.63 6.42 -3.57
CA ALA A 86 5.65 5.91 -4.54
C ALA A 86 4.70 4.89 -3.89
N LEU A 87 5.23 3.91 -3.13
CA LEU A 87 4.42 2.92 -2.41
C LEU A 87 3.45 3.58 -1.43
N ILE A 88 3.93 4.52 -0.59
CA ILE A 88 3.06 5.23 0.35
C ILE A 88 1.96 5.96 -0.43
N SER A 89 2.32 6.74 -1.45
CA SER A 89 1.35 7.54 -2.20
C SER A 89 0.27 6.69 -2.86
N THR A 90 0.66 5.65 -3.59
CA THR A 90 -0.30 4.83 -4.33
C THR A 90 -1.13 3.92 -3.44
N SER A 91 -0.65 3.56 -2.24
CA SER A 91 -1.46 2.85 -1.24
C SER A 91 -2.66 3.66 -0.74
N PHE A 92 -2.60 4.99 -0.78
CA PHE A 92 -3.74 5.82 -0.41
C PHE A 92 -4.85 5.77 -1.45
N TYR A 93 -4.54 5.48 -2.72
CA TYR A 93 -5.51 5.54 -3.79
C TYR A 93 -6.67 4.56 -3.61
N PRO A 94 -6.48 3.24 -3.39
CA PRO A 94 -7.60 2.34 -3.15
C PRO A 94 -8.33 2.68 -1.85
N LEU A 95 -7.60 2.97 -0.76
CA LEU A 95 -8.17 3.38 0.53
C LEU A 95 -9.14 4.55 0.37
N VAL A 96 -8.68 5.66 -0.22
CA VAL A 96 -9.44 6.90 -0.35
C VAL A 96 -10.50 6.78 -1.44
N TYR A 97 -10.16 6.25 -2.60
CA TYR A 97 -11.08 6.18 -3.73
C TYR A 97 -12.31 5.33 -3.38
N TYR A 98 -12.12 4.12 -2.84
CA TYR A 98 -13.22 3.22 -2.53
C TYR A 98 -13.96 3.62 -1.24
N SER A 99 -13.33 4.33 -0.30
CA SER A 99 -14.06 4.84 0.87
C SER A 99 -14.95 6.04 0.52
N PHE A 100 -14.46 6.94 -0.34
CA PHE A 100 -15.13 8.21 -0.63
C PHE A 100 -15.66 8.31 -2.06
N MET A 101 -15.95 7.18 -2.73
CA MET A 101 -16.43 7.21 -4.11
C MET A 101 -17.73 8.00 -4.29
N CYS A 102 -18.58 8.01 -3.26
CA CYS A 102 -19.81 8.81 -3.16
C CYS A 102 -19.62 10.26 -2.75
N TYR A 103 -18.42 10.62 -2.30
CA TYR A 103 -18.11 11.94 -1.76
C TYR A 103 -16.93 12.56 -2.53
N PRO A 104 -17.16 13.08 -3.76
CA PRO A 104 -16.10 13.52 -4.67
C PRO A 104 -15.17 14.57 -4.06
N LEU A 105 -15.71 15.46 -3.22
CA LEU A 105 -14.92 16.48 -2.53
C LEU A 105 -13.82 15.85 -1.67
N PHE A 106 -14.20 14.97 -0.73
CA PHE A 106 -13.25 14.33 0.18
C PHE A 106 -12.30 13.39 -0.55
N ARG A 107 -12.80 12.64 -1.54
CA ARG A 107 -11.98 11.80 -2.41
C ARG A 107 -10.87 12.61 -3.08
N ASN A 108 -11.25 13.69 -3.77
CA ASN A 108 -10.29 14.50 -4.51
C ASN A 108 -9.32 15.24 -3.58
N LEU A 109 -9.80 15.71 -2.42
CA LEU A 109 -8.96 16.38 -1.42
C LEU A 109 -7.88 15.45 -0.88
N TYR A 110 -8.24 14.27 -0.37
CA TYR A 110 -7.26 13.35 0.21
C TYR A 110 -6.32 12.76 -0.85
N MET A 111 -6.84 12.41 -2.04
CA MET A 111 -6.01 11.90 -3.14
C MET A 111 -5.06 12.99 -3.68
N GLY A 112 -5.55 14.22 -3.84
CA GLY A 112 -4.72 15.35 -4.26
C GLY A 112 -3.62 15.64 -3.25
N PHE A 113 -3.97 15.69 -1.96
CA PHE A 113 -3.04 15.95 -0.88
C PHE A 113 -1.88 14.93 -0.84
N ILE A 114 -2.19 13.63 -0.83
CA ILE A 114 -1.14 12.60 -0.81
C ILE A 114 -0.32 12.59 -2.10
N THR A 115 -0.92 12.88 -3.26
CA THR A 115 -0.20 12.94 -4.54
C THR A 115 0.81 14.08 -4.54
N VAL A 116 0.41 15.28 -4.09
CA VAL A 116 1.29 16.45 -4.00
C VAL A 116 2.43 16.21 -3.02
N LEU A 117 2.13 15.66 -1.83
CA LEU A 117 3.15 15.27 -0.85
C LEU A 117 4.10 14.20 -1.37
N GLY A 118 3.58 13.20 -2.09
CA GLY A 118 4.36 12.14 -2.71
C GLY A 118 5.32 12.69 -3.77
N LEU A 119 4.82 13.54 -4.67
CA LEU A 119 5.64 14.21 -5.68
C LEU A 119 6.72 15.08 -5.05
N ALA A 120 6.37 15.88 -4.03
CA ALA A 120 7.33 16.66 -3.28
C ALA A 120 8.42 15.75 -2.67
N THR A 121 8.04 14.64 -2.04
CA THR A 121 8.97 13.69 -1.42
C THR A 121 9.90 13.05 -2.46
N VAL A 122 9.39 12.68 -3.63
CA VAL A 122 10.20 12.15 -4.73
C VAL A 122 11.19 13.21 -5.23
N VAL A 123 10.74 14.45 -5.44
CA VAL A 123 11.63 15.55 -5.87
C VAL A 123 12.75 15.77 -4.85
N PHE A 124 12.42 15.89 -3.56
CA PHE A 124 13.41 16.07 -2.50
C PHE A 124 14.34 14.86 -2.33
N SER A 125 13.89 13.66 -2.69
CA SER A 125 14.70 12.43 -2.62
C SER A 125 15.63 12.25 -3.82
N LEU A 126 15.21 12.66 -5.02
CA LEU A 126 15.98 12.47 -6.26
C LEU A 126 16.95 13.62 -6.54
N PHE A 127 16.57 14.87 -6.25
CA PHE A 127 17.37 16.03 -6.63
C PHE A 127 18.62 16.19 -5.73
N PRO A 128 19.83 16.27 -6.31
CA PRO A 128 21.09 16.39 -5.56
C PRO A 128 21.13 17.57 -4.58
N ALA A 129 20.51 18.70 -4.95
CA ALA A 129 20.48 19.91 -4.13
C ALA A 129 19.84 19.70 -2.75
N PHE A 130 18.84 18.81 -2.65
CA PHE A 130 18.09 18.52 -1.42
C PHE A 130 18.66 17.36 -0.60
N GLN A 131 19.86 16.89 -0.95
CA GLN A 131 20.54 15.77 -0.27
C GLN A 131 21.55 16.25 0.78
N LYS A 132 21.76 17.56 0.88
CA LYS A 132 22.57 18.17 1.93
C LYS A 132 22.04 17.78 3.33
N PRO A 133 22.92 17.69 4.35
CA PRO A 133 22.53 17.38 5.72
C PRO A 133 21.41 18.27 6.27
N GLU A 134 21.39 19.54 5.86
CA GLU A 134 20.37 20.54 6.21
C GLU A 134 18.93 20.10 5.89
N PHE A 135 18.74 19.35 4.78
CA PHE A 135 17.43 18.87 4.36
C PHE A 135 17.05 17.51 4.94
N ARG A 136 17.90 16.90 5.78
CA ARG A 136 17.64 15.58 6.38
C ARG A 136 16.35 15.57 7.20
N THR A 137 16.16 16.59 8.04
CA THR A 137 14.95 16.74 8.86
C THR A 137 13.71 16.92 7.98
N LEU A 138 13.82 17.76 6.94
CA LEU A 138 12.71 17.98 6.01
C LEU A 138 12.29 16.69 5.30
N ARG A 139 13.25 15.87 4.81
CA ARG A 139 12.94 14.57 4.21
C ARG A 139 12.24 13.64 5.21
N ALA A 140 12.72 13.57 6.44
CA ALA A 140 12.09 12.76 7.49
C ALA A 140 10.66 13.22 7.80
N VAL A 141 10.44 14.54 7.86
CA VAL A 141 9.11 15.15 8.06
C VAL A 141 8.18 14.84 6.89
N LEU A 142 8.67 14.89 5.64
CA LEU A 142 7.89 14.56 4.45
C LEU A 142 7.41 13.09 4.48
N PHE A 143 8.32 12.13 4.70
CA PHE A 143 7.95 10.71 4.80
C PHE A 143 7.00 10.42 5.98
N SER A 144 7.26 11.04 7.14
CA SER A 144 6.42 10.88 8.32
C SER A 144 5.05 11.51 8.12
N GLY A 145 4.98 12.71 7.54
CA GLY A 145 3.75 13.43 7.23
C GLY A 145 2.89 12.69 6.22
N MET A 146 3.49 12.13 5.16
CA MET A 146 2.77 11.24 4.24
C MET A 146 2.13 10.08 4.98
N SER A 147 2.88 9.37 5.82
CA SER A 147 2.39 8.20 6.55
C SER A 147 1.28 8.56 7.54
N MET A 148 1.48 9.61 8.35
CA MET A 148 0.52 10.08 9.35
C MET A 148 -0.75 10.66 8.73
N SER A 149 -0.66 11.23 7.52
CA SER A 149 -1.84 11.78 6.82
C SER A 149 -2.94 10.74 6.58
N GLY A 150 -2.61 9.45 6.59
CA GLY A 150 -3.56 8.35 6.43
C GLY A 150 -4.54 8.21 7.60
N ILE A 151 -4.21 8.74 8.78
CA ILE A 151 -5.10 8.68 9.95
C ILE A 151 -6.41 9.43 9.65
N LEU A 152 -6.34 10.60 9.01
CA LEU A 152 -7.51 11.43 8.72
C LEU A 152 -8.57 10.74 7.84
N PRO A 153 -8.26 10.22 6.63
CA PRO A 153 -9.25 9.53 5.81
C PRO A 153 -9.77 8.24 6.46
N ILE A 154 -8.97 7.56 7.29
CA ILE A 154 -9.42 6.36 8.02
C ILE A 154 -10.47 6.74 9.08
N LEU A 155 -10.19 7.76 9.90
CA LEU A 155 -11.15 8.25 10.89
C LEU A 155 -12.42 8.79 10.24
N HIS A 156 -12.27 9.56 9.16
CA HIS A 156 -13.42 10.09 8.42
C HIS A 156 -14.27 8.97 7.80
N LYS A 157 -13.65 7.93 7.23
CA LYS A 157 -14.35 6.73 6.78
C LYS A 157 -15.15 6.09 7.92
N GLN A 158 -14.55 5.97 9.10
CA GLN A 158 -15.24 5.39 10.26
C GLN A 158 -16.43 6.24 10.70
N ILE A 159 -16.31 7.56 10.70
CA ILE A 159 -17.44 8.44 11.05
C ILE A 159 -18.62 8.25 10.08
N LEU A 160 -18.36 8.09 8.78
CA LEU A 160 -19.39 7.94 7.76
C LEU A 160 -20.01 6.54 7.69
N PHE A 161 -19.23 5.50 7.98
CA PHE A 161 -19.60 4.11 7.70
C PHE A 161 -19.37 3.17 8.90
N TRP A 162 -19.50 3.67 10.13
CA TRP A 162 -19.25 2.89 11.36
C TRP A 162 -20.14 1.65 11.49
N ASP A 163 -21.32 1.68 10.88
CA ASP A 163 -22.31 0.60 10.82
C ASP A 163 -21.98 -0.46 9.76
N GLN A 164 -21.06 -0.16 8.83
CA GLN A 164 -20.68 -1.06 7.75
C GLN A 164 -19.54 -2.00 8.17
N PRO A 165 -19.75 -3.33 8.15
CA PRO A 165 -18.72 -4.28 8.59
C PRO A 165 -17.47 -4.24 7.69
N GLU A 166 -17.62 -3.89 6.41
CA GLU A 166 -16.54 -3.66 5.45
C GLU A 166 -15.62 -2.52 5.88
N ALA A 167 -16.18 -1.42 6.41
CA ALA A 167 -15.40 -0.27 6.87
C ALA A 167 -14.58 -0.64 8.12
N LEU A 168 -15.17 -1.33 9.09
CA LEU A 168 -14.46 -1.82 10.28
C LEU A 168 -13.36 -2.83 9.90
N ARG A 169 -13.67 -3.79 9.02
CA ARG A 169 -12.71 -4.81 8.58
C ARG A 169 -11.54 -4.19 7.82
N THR A 170 -11.78 -3.23 6.94
CA THR A 170 -10.69 -2.51 6.23
C THR A 170 -9.83 -1.70 7.20
N THR A 171 -10.44 -1.06 8.21
CA THR A 171 -9.68 -0.38 9.27
C THR A 171 -8.84 -1.32 10.13
N GLY A 172 -9.31 -2.53 10.42
CA GLY A 172 -8.47 -3.55 11.06
C GLY A 172 -7.19 -3.85 10.25
N TYR A 173 -7.32 -4.01 8.93
CA TYR A 173 -6.14 -4.19 8.05
C TYR A 173 -5.25 -2.94 7.97
N GLU A 174 -5.82 -1.73 7.95
CA GLU A 174 -5.07 -0.48 7.93
C GLU A 174 -4.27 -0.26 9.22
N VAL A 175 -4.86 -0.58 10.38
CA VAL A 175 -4.17 -0.54 11.68
C VAL A 175 -3.05 -1.57 11.71
N LEU A 176 -3.30 -2.81 11.27
CA LEU A 176 -2.27 -3.85 11.21
C LEU A 176 -1.13 -3.46 10.26
N MET A 177 -1.44 -2.87 9.10
CA MET A 177 -0.46 -2.29 8.18
C MET A 177 0.39 -1.21 8.89
N GLY A 178 -0.27 -0.29 9.61
CA GLY A 178 0.40 0.75 10.39
C GLY A 178 1.34 0.18 11.46
N VAL A 179 0.94 -0.90 12.12
CA VAL A 179 1.79 -1.63 13.09
C VAL A 179 3.01 -2.22 12.38
N PHE A 180 2.86 -2.89 11.24
CA PHE A 180 4.00 -3.46 10.52
C PHE A 180 4.99 -2.39 10.06
N TYR A 181 4.51 -1.28 9.47
CA TYR A 181 5.39 -0.19 9.06
C TYR A 181 6.04 0.53 10.24
N GLY A 182 5.30 0.76 11.33
CA GLY A 182 5.82 1.37 12.55
C GLY A 182 6.91 0.51 13.21
N LEU A 183 6.67 -0.79 13.36
CA LEU A 183 7.66 -1.74 13.86
C LEU A 183 8.87 -1.83 12.93
N GLY A 184 8.66 -1.85 11.62
CA GLY A 184 9.75 -1.84 10.64
C GLY A 184 10.63 -0.62 10.80
N ALA A 185 10.03 0.58 10.85
CA ALA A 185 10.75 1.83 11.05
C ALA A 185 11.52 1.85 12.38
N LEU A 186 10.91 1.34 13.46
CA LEU A 186 11.54 1.24 14.77
C LEU A 186 12.75 0.31 14.75
N VAL A 187 12.60 -0.89 14.19
CA VAL A 187 13.67 -1.89 14.07
C VAL A 187 14.82 -1.32 13.25
N TYR A 188 14.53 -0.72 12.09
CA TYR A 188 15.52 -0.07 11.23
C TYR A 188 16.26 1.07 11.94
N ALA A 189 15.54 1.94 12.64
CA ALA A 189 16.13 3.10 13.32
C ALA A 189 16.99 2.69 14.52
N THR A 190 16.56 1.69 15.28
CA THR A 190 17.25 1.23 16.50
C THR A 190 18.41 0.29 16.23
N ARG A 191 18.49 -0.29 15.02
CA ARG A 191 19.48 -1.29 14.58
C ARG A 191 19.47 -2.55 15.46
N VAL A 192 18.28 -2.97 15.87
CA VAL A 192 18.07 -4.18 16.68
C VAL A 192 17.70 -5.32 15.73
N PRO A 193 18.26 -6.53 15.86
CA PRO A 193 19.03 -7.05 17.00
C PRO A 193 20.56 -6.91 16.92
N GLU A 194 21.13 -6.46 15.80
CA GLU A 194 22.59 -6.42 15.60
C GLU A 194 23.32 -5.48 16.57
N ARG A 195 22.64 -4.45 17.07
CA ARG A 195 23.14 -3.58 18.14
C ARG A 195 23.36 -4.32 19.46
N TRP A 196 22.56 -5.36 19.74
CA TRP A 196 22.66 -6.13 20.98
C TRP A 196 23.67 -7.27 20.89
N MET A 197 23.85 -7.86 19.71
CA MET A 197 24.80 -8.94 19.47
C MET A 197 25.62 -8.68 18.19
N PRO A 198 26.64 -7.81 18.26
CA PRO A 198 27.52 -7.54 17.13
C PRO A 198 28.16 -8.84 16.60
N GLY A 199 28.25 -8.99 15.28
CA GLY A 199 28.84 -10.16 14.61
C GLY A 199 27.90 -11.36 14.44
N LYS A 200 26.77 -11.43 15.16
CA LYS A 200 25.84 -12.57 15.06
C LYS A 200 24.84 -12.47 13.92
N PHE A 201 24.53 -11.25 13.47
CA PHE A 201 23.49 -10.99 12.46
C PHE A 201 24.06 -10.44 11.15
N ASP A 202 25.36 -10.63 10.90
CA ASP A 202 26.05 -10.02 9.76
C ASP A 202 25.52 -10.51 8.40
N ILE A 203 25.03 -11.76 8.34
CA ILE A 203 24.49 -12.37 7.11
C ILE A 203 22.97 -12.39 7.09
N ALA A 204 22.33 -12.71 8.21
CA ALA A 204 20.89 -12.91 8.29
C ALA A 204 20.29 -12.37 9.59
N GLY A 205 19.07 -11.84 9.52
CA GLY A 205 18.29 -11.41 10.68
C GLY A 205 18.65 -10.03 11.25
N HIS A 206 19.53 -9.27 10.58
CA HIS A 206 19.78 -7.87 10.96
C HIS A 206 18.58 -6.98 10.67
N SER A 207 18.52 -5.83 11.34
CA SER A 207 17.39 -4.89 11.32
C SER A 207 16.90 -4.54 9.92
N HIS A 208 17.81 -4.32 8.97
CA HIS A 208 17.46 -3.97 7.59
C HIS A 208 16.74 -5.11 6.85
N GLN A 209 17.08 -6.37 7.10
CA GLN A 209 16.33 -7.50 6.56
C GLN A 209 14.94 -7.60 7.21
N LEU A 210 14.87 -7.42 8.52
CA LEU A 210 13.59 -7.43 9.25
C LEU A 210 12.67 -6.30 8.78
N PHE A 211 13.24 -5.11 8.50
CA PHE A 211 12.52 -3.98 7.91
C PHE A 211 11.88 -4.37 6.58
N HIS A 212 12.63 -4.97 5.66
CA HIS A 212 12.10 -5.42 4.37
C HIS A 212 10.97 -6.45 4.52
N VAL A 213 11.11 -7.41 5.43
CA VAL A 213 10.06 -8.40 5.72
C VAL A 213 8.78 -7.70 6.21
N LEU A 214 8.91 -6.72 7.10
CA LEU A 214 7.79 -5.96 7.64
C LEU A 214 7.14 -5.05 6.58
N VAL A 215 7.92 -4.47 5.66
CA VAL A 215 7.38 -3.72 4.52
C VAL A 215 6.54 -4.61 3.61
N VAL A 216 7.00 -5.82 3.30
CA VAL A 216 6.24 -6.79 2.50
C VAL A 216 4.98 -7.25 3.22
N ALA A 217 5.05 -7.48 4.54
CA ALA A 217 3.88 -7.81 5.35
C ALA A 217 2.84 -6.67 5.35
N GLY A 218 3.29 -5.43 5.53
CA GLY A 218 2.46 -4.22 5.42
C GLY A 218 1.78 -4.11 4.06
N ALA A 219 2.53 -4.21 2.97
CA ALA A 219 1.98 -4.18 1.62
C ALA A 219 0.97 -5.33 1.38
N TYR A 220 1.21 -6.52 1.92
CA TYR A 220 0.26 -7.63 1.83
C TYR A 220 -1.03 -7.37 2.61
N THR A 221 -0.96 -6.81 3.83
CA THR A 221 -2.16 -6.42 4.56
C THR A 221 -2.97 -5.35 3.84
N HIS A 222 -2.29 -4.39 3.21
CA HIS A 222 -2.93 -3.39 2.38
C HIS A 222 -3.61 -3.99 1.13
N TYR A 223 -2.96 -4.96 0.48
CA TYR A 223 -3.57 -5.73 -0.61
C TYR A 223 -4.87 -6.43 -0.15
N ARG A 224 -4.88 -7.04 1.04
CA ARG A 224 -6.07 -7.67 1.61
C ARG A 224 -7.18 -6.66 1.88
N ALA A 225 -6.85 -5.47 2.39
CA ALA A 225 -7.80 -4.38 2.53
C ALA A 225 -8.38 -3.96 1.17
N GLY A 226 -7.53 -3.81 0.15
CA GLY A 226 -7.95 -3.48 -1.21
C GLY A 226 -8.93 -4.49 -1.82
N LEU A 227 -8.74 -5.80 -1.59
CA LEU A 227 -9.70 -6.81 -2.02
C LEU A 227 -11.05 -6.68 -1.32
N VAL A 228 -11.05 -6.34 -0.03
CA VAL A 228 -12.29 -6.06 0.71
C VAL A 228 -12.99 -4.83 0.14
N TYR A 229 -12.26 -3.75 -0.11
CA TYR A 229 -12.80 -2.55 -0.76
C TYR A 229 -13.42 -2.84 -2.12
N LEU A 230 -12.74 -3.62 -2.95
CA LEU A 230 -13.24 -4.00 -4.25
C LEU A 230 -14.54 -4.78 -4.15
N LYS A 231 -14.57 -5.81 -3.29
CA LYS A 231 -15.80 -6.60 -3.07
C LYS A 231 -16.94 -5.73 -2.54
N TRP A 232 -16.66 -4.85 -1.60
CA TRP A 232 -17.65 -3.92 -1.05
C TRP A 232 -18.27 -3.07 -2.17
N ARG A 233 -17.43 -2.46 -2.99
CA ARG A 233 -17.88 -1.52 -4.02
C ARG A 233 -18.40 -2.17 -5.29
N ASP A 234 -18.07 -3.42 -5.55
CA ASP A 234 -18.77 -4.21 -6.58
C ASP A 234 -20.21 -4.53 -6.20
N LEU A 235 -20.44 -4.81 -4.91
CA LEU A 235 -21.74 -5.21 -4.38
C LEU A 235 -22.65 -4.04 -4.07
N ASP A 236 -22.10 -2.91 -3.65
CA ASP A 236 -22.90 -1.76 -3.20
C ASP A 236 -22.80 -0.58 -4.17
N GLY A 237 -21.71 -0.48 -4.91
CA GLY A 237 -21.42 0.68 -5.73
C GLY A 237 -21.14 1.92 -4.89
N CYS A 238 -21.62 3.04 -5.42
CA CYS A 238 -22.00 4.16 -4.58
C CYS A 238 -23.50 4.00 -4.28
#